data_AF-A0A563VZQ9-F1
#
_entry.id   AF-A0A563VZQ9-F1
#
_cell.length_a   1.000
_cell.length_b   1.000
_cell.length_c   1.000
_cell.angle_alpha   90.00
_cell.angle_beta   90.00
_cell.angle_gamma   90.00
#
_symmetry.space_group_name_H-M   'P 1'
#
loop_
_entity.id
_entity.type
_entity.pdbx_description
1 polymer ?
#
loop_
_entity_poly.entity_id
_entity_poly.type
_entity_poly.pdbx_seq_one_letter_code
_entity_poly.pdbx_strand_id
1 'polypeptide(L)'
;MLNDSVLKVSPKGSFKVTQLCENVAICEATKEDRHNWSNATETEPAFLVYLGCSEAEISGYLKTINTFYRCSWSEIRKPKYLKNFEAEIKIRGMQRYADTHAFGLDYLVESETAKHIGCNSDEYNYYTTGY
;
A
#
# COMPACT_ATOMS: atom_id res chain seq x y z
N MET A 1 9.32 7.30 12.71
CA MET A 1 10.27 6.97 11.63
C MET A 1 9.63 5.89 10.79
N LEU A 2 9.47 6.10 9.48
CA LEU A 2 9.08 5.04 8.55
C LEU A 2 10.21 4.00 8.55
N ASN A 3 9.91 2.79 9.02
CA ASN A 3 10.89 1.71 9.06
C ASN A 3 10.95 1.08 7.68
N ASP A 4 11.65 1.73 6.75
CA ASP A 4 11.90 1.22 5.41
C ASP A 4 12.83 0.01 5.49
N SER A 5 12.25 -1.18 5.69
CA SER A 5 13.00 -2.42 5.78
C SER A 5 12.95 -3.17 4.45
N VAL A 6 14.12 -3.57 3.94
CA VAL A 6 14.20 -4.31 2.68
C VAL A 6 13.83 -5.77 2.92
N LEU A 7 12.66 -6.17 2.42
CA LEU A 7 12.17 -7.55 2.57
C LEU A 7 12.78 -8.51 1.55
N LYS A 8 12.99 -8.02 0.32
CA LYS A 8 13.51 -8.86 -0.76
C LYS A 8 14.14 -8.02 -1.86
N VAL A 9 15.25 -8.50 -2.40
CA VAL A 9 15.82 -8.00 -3.66
C VAL A 9 15.83 -9.13 -4.68
N SER A 10 15.50 -8.83 -5.94
CA SER A 10 15.65 -9.80 -7.02
C SER A 10 17.12 -10.21 -7.13
N PRO A 11 17.46 -11.52 -7.24
CA PRO A 11 18.85 -11.96 -7.42
C PRO A 11 19.54 -11.36 -8.65
N LYS A 12 18.74 -10.94 -9.64
CA LYS A 12 19.21 -10.28 -10.88
C LYS A 12 18.97 -8.76 -10.87
N GLY A 13 18.62 -8.20 -9.70
CA GLY A 13 18.44 -6.77 -9.50
C GLY A 13 17.28 -6.15 -10.30
N SER A 14 16.23 -6.91 -10.63
CA SER A 14 15.07 -6.44 -11.43
C SER A 14 13.95 -5.79 -10.62
N PHE A 15 13.88 -6.05 -9.31
CA PHE A 15 12.92 -5.44 -8.40
C PHE A 15 13.47 -5.43 -6.97
N LYS A 16 12.91 -4.52 -6.16
CA LYS A 16 13.15 -4.43 -4.72
C LYS A 16 11.81 -4.40 -3.99
N VAL A 17 11.68 -5.19 -2.94
CA VAL A 17 10.53 -5.17 -2.04
C VAL A 17 10.95 -4.48 -0.74
N THR A 18 10.27 -3.40 -0.42
CA THR A 18 10.51 -2.59 0.78
C THR A 18 9.22 -2.56 1.60
N GLN A 19 9.31 -2.84 2.88
CA GLN A 19 8.22 -2.62 3.83
C GLN A 19 8.27 -1.15 4.28
N LEU A 20 7.13 -0.47 4.22
CA LEU A 20 7.01 0.95 4.57
C LEU A 20 6.44 1.14 5.98
N CYS A 21 5.48 0.28 6.37
CA CYS A 21 4.95 0.19 7.73
C CYS A 21 4.58 -1.28 8.04
N GLU A 22 4.01 -1.53 9.23
CA GLU A 22 3.75 -2.89 9.71
C GLU A 22 3.00 -3.76 8.70
N ASN A 23 2.00 -3.19 8.04
CA ASN A 23 1.10 -3.88 7.11
C ASN A 23 1.19 -3.37 5.66
N VAL A 24 2.13 -2.50 5.29
CA VAL A 24 2.29 -2.04 3.90
C VAL A 24 3.70 -2.31 3.40
N ALA A 25 3.80 -2.97 2.26
CA ALA A 25 5.04 -3.14 1.51
C ALA A 25 4.84 -2.81 0.03
N ILE A 26 5.90 -2.35 -0.63
CA ILE A 26 5.91 -2.12 -2.07
C ILE A 26 6.95 -2.99 -2.76
N CYS A 27 6.66 -3.43 -3.98
CA CYS A 27 7.64 -4.00 -4.90
C CYS A 27 7.87 -3.01 -6.03
N GLU A 28 9.02 -2.35 -6.03
CA GLU A 28 9.41 -1.38 -7.04
C GLU A 28 10.27 -2.06 -8.11
N ALA A 29 10.01 -1.71 -9.36
CA ALA A 29 10.90 -2.04 -10.47
C ALA A 29 12.19 -1.22 -10.31
N THR A 30 13.34 -1.81 -10.60
CA THR A 30 14.63 -1.11 -10.48
C THR A 30 15.06 -0.40 -11.77
N LYS A 31 14.45 -0.73 -12.91
CA LYS A 31 14.72 -0.15 -14.23
C LYS A 31 13.45 -0.16 -15.07
N GLU A 32 12.91 1.04 -15.36
CA GLU A 32 11.72 1.29 -16.20
C GLU A 32 10.46 0.50 -15.76
N ASP A 33 9.28 0.87 -16.26
CA ASP A 33 8.06 0.08 -16.06
C ASP A 33 8.03 -1.15 -16.99
N ARG A 34 9.04 -2.01 -16.91
CA ARG A 34 9.11 -3.23 -17.74
C ARG A 34 7.92 -4.17 -17.52
N HIS A 35 7.20 -3.99 -16.41
CA HIS A 35 6.07 -4.82 -16.02
C HIS A 35 4.71 -4.18 -16.31
N ASN A 36 4.70 -2.99 -16.94
CA ASN A 36 3.51 -2.21 -17.26
C ASN A 36 2.59 -2.00 -16.04
N TRP A 37 3.09 -1.81 -14.83
CA TRP A 37 2.26 -1.59 -13.64
C TRP A 37 1.48 -0.27 -13.68
N SER A 38 1.73 0.59 -14.68
CA SER A 38 0.93 1.76 -15.07
C SER A 38 0.98 2.90 -14.05
N ASN A 39 2.01 2.93 -13.22
CA ASN A 39 2.24 3.96 -12.21
C ASN A 39 3.69 4.45 -12.13
N ALA A 40 4.48 4.21 -13.19
CA ALA A 40 5.77 4.86 -13.32
C ALA A 40 5.61 6.31 -13.76
N THR A 41 6.51 7.16 -13.28
CA THR A 41 6.69 8.54 -13.75
C THR A 41 8.08 8.68 -14.37
N GLU A 42 8.42 9.87 -14.89
CA GLU A 42 9.76 10.12 -15.44
C GLU A 42 10.86 9.95 -14.38
N THR A 43 10.56 10.23 -13.12
CA THR A 43 11.52 10.24 -12.02
C THR A 43 11.36 9.08 -11.05
N GLU A 44 10.26 8.32 -11.13
CA GLU A 44 9.95 7.27 -10.16
C GLU A 44 9.57 5.96 -10.85
N PRO A 45 10.15 4.83 -10.40
CA PRO A 45 9.82 3.55 -10.98
C PRO A 45 8.38 3.14 -10.64
N ALA A 46 7.83 2.31 -11.52
CA ALA A 46 6.57 1.61 -11.27
C ALA A 46 6.68 0.68 -10.06
N PHE A 47 5.55 0.48 -9.39
CA PHE A 47 5.48 -0.36 -8.19
C PHE A 47 4.16 -1.12 -8.03
N LEU A 48 4.22 -2.23 -7.30
CA LEU A 48 3.05 -2.92 -6.75
C LEU A 48 2.97 -2.68 -5.25
N VAL A 49 1.76 -2.58 -4.72
CA VAL A 49 1.52 -2.48 -3.28
C VAL A 49 1.05 -3.83 -2.75
N TYR A 50 1.50 -4.16 -1.54
CA TYR A 50 1.04 -5.29 -0.74
C TYR A 50 0.53 -4.75 0.59
N LEU A 51 -0.74 -5.00 0.86
CA LEU A 51 -1.41 -4.60 2.09
C LEU A 51 -1.77 -5.84 2.89
N GLY A 52 -1.22 -5.98 4.09
CA GLY A 52 -1.55 -7.01 5.05
C GLY A 52 -2.81 -6.62 5.82
N CYS A 53 -3.73 -7.56 6.00
CA CYS A 53 -4.95 -7.33 6.75
C CYS A 53 -5.49 -8.62 7.38
N SER A 54 -6.40 -8.48 8.34
CA SER A 54 -7.24 -9.60 8.77
C SER A 54 -8.27 -9.96 7.69
N GLU A 55 -8.85 -11.16 7.76
CA GLU A 55 -9.91 -11.58 6.82
C GLU A 55 -11.15 -10.69 6.90
N ALA A 56 -11.47 -10.17 8.09
CA ALA A 56 -12.62 -9.30 8.32
C ALA A 56 -12.49 -7.94 7.60
N GLU A 57 -11.27 -7.43 7.44
CA GLU A 57 -11.02 -6.11 6.85
C GLU A 57 -10.98 -6.12 5.31
N ILE A 58 -10.84 -7.31 4.68
CA ILE A 58 -10.67 -7.45 3.22
C ILE A 58 -11.72 -6.67 2.45
N SER A 59 -13.00 -6.85 2.80
CA SER A 59 -14.11 -6.21 2.08
C SER A 59 -14.06 -4.69 2.16
N GLY A 60 -13.68 -4.14 3.31
CA GLY A 60 -13.50 -2.72 3.54
C GLY A 60 -12.35 -2.17 2.71
N TYR A 61 -11.19 -2.84 2.72
CA TYR A 61 -10.05 -2.42 1.91
C TYR A 61 -10.35 -2.46 0.41
N LEU A 62 -10.97 -3.52 -0.10
CA LEU A 62 -11.33 -3.59 -1.53
C LEU A 62 -12.27 -2.45 -1.94
N LYS A 63 -13.25 -2.11 -1.10
CA LYS A 63 -14.13 -0.96 -1.35
C LYS A 63 -13.34 0.34 -1.39
N THR A 64 -12.46 0.56 -0.42
CA THR A 64 -11.65 1.78 -0.33
C THR A 64 -10.67 1.91 -1.50
N ILE A 65 -9.98 0.83 -1.87
CA ILE A 65 -9.03 0.76 -2.99
C ILE A 65 -9.72 1.12 -4.31
N ASN A 66 -10.90 0.57 -4.56
CA ASN A 66 -11.65 0.84 -5.79
C ASN A 66 -12.24 2.26 -5.82
N THR A 67 -12.70 2.78 -4.68
CA THR A 67 -13.45 4.03 -4.63
C THR A 67 -12.54 5.27 -4.52
N PHE A 68 -11.60 5.24 -3.58
CA PHE A 68 -10.79 6.40 -3.22
C PHE A 68 -9.39 6.38 -3.86
N TYR A 69 -8.77 5.20 -3.94
CA TYR A 69 -7.46 5.06 -4.59
C TYR A 69 -7.57 4.81 -6.09
N ARG A 70 -8.78 4.45 -6.58
CA ARG A 70 -9.09 4.19 -8.00
C ARG A 70 -8.08 3.26 -8.68
N CYS A 71 -7.58 2.29 -7.93
CA CYS A 71 -6.58 1.37 -8.45
C CYS A 71 -7.16 0.49 -9.55
N SER A 72 -6.34 0.17 -10.56
CA SER A 72 -6.81 -0.57 -11.74
C SER A 72 -7.11 -2.03 -11.45
N TRP A 73 -6.46 -2.61 -10.44
CA TRP A 73 -6.60 -4.02 -10.13
C TRP A 73 -6.13 -4.36 -8.71
N SER A 74 -6.81 -5.32 -8.08
CA SER A 74 -6.47 -5.88 -6.78
C SER A 74 -6.73 -7.39 -6.71
N GLU A 75 -5.86 -8.15 -6.05
CA GLU A 75 -5.99 -9.59 -5.82
C GLU A 75 -5.73 -9.92 -4.34
N ILE A 76 -6.63 -10.70 -3.74
CA ILE A 76 -6.42 -11.29 -2.42
C ILE A 76 -5.56 -12.55 -2.60
N ARG A 77 -4.52 -12.69 -1.79
CA ARG A 77 -3.66 -13.88 -1.80
C ARG A 77 -3.21 -14.25 -0.40
N LYS A 78 -2.64 -15.44 -0.28
CA LYS A 78 -1.92 -15.84 0.93
C LYS A 78 -0.72 -14.89 1.16
N PRO A 79 -0.48 -14.46 2.40
CA PRO A 79 0.63 -13.57 2.73
C PRO A 79 1.97 -14.12 2.27
N LYS A 80 2.70 -13.30 1.50
CA LYS A 80 4.03 -13.64 0.98
C LYS A 80 5.12 -12.81 1.64
N TYR A 81 4.89 -11.52 1.77
CA TYR A 81 5.84 -10.57 2.33
C TYR A 81 5.44 -10.18 3.75
N LEU A 82 4.14 -9.99 4.00
CA LEU A 82 3.58 -9.56 5.27
C LEU A 82 3.03 -10.77 6.05
N LYS A 83 3.93 -11.68 6.46
CA LYS A 83 3.57 -13.02 6.99
C LYS A 83 2.80 -13.03 8.31
N ASN A 84 2.77 -11.91 9.03
CA ASN A 84 2.06 -11.81 10.31
C ASN A 84 0.56 -11.51 10.14
N PHE A 85 0.08 -11.32 8.91
CA PHE A 85 -1.31 -11.04 8.60
C PHE A 85 -2.02 -12.30 8.09
N GLU A 86 -3.35 -12.30 8.16
CA GLU A 86 -4.16 -13.43 7.68
C GLU A 86 -4.26 -13.44 6.15
N ALA A 87 -4.36 -12.25 5.55
CA ALA A 87 -4.43 -12.04 4.11
C ALA A 87 -3.47 -10.94 3.64
N GLU A 88 -3.12 -10.99 2.36
CA GLU A 88 -2.35 -9.94 1.70
C GLU A 88 -3.06 -9.55 0.40
N ILE A 89 -3.38 -8.26 0.26
CA ILE A 89 -3.98 -7.70 -0.95
C ILE A 89 -2.86 -7.14 -1.81
N LYS A 90 -2.70 -7.70 -3.02
CA LYS A 90 -1.79 -7.20 -4.04
C LYS A 90 -2.53 -6.17 -4.89
N ILE A 91 -2.00 -4.95 -4.99
CA ILE A 91 -2.65 -3.82 -5.65
C ILE A 91 -1.75 -3.31 -6.78
N ARG A 92 -2.35 -2.98 -7.93
CA ARG A 92 -1.71 -2.38 -9.11
C ARG A 92 -2.38 -1.07 -9.48
N GLY A 93 -1.59 -0.14 -10.03
CA GLY A 93 -2.08 1.15 -10.51
C GLY A 93 -2.38 2.15 -9.39
N MET A 94 -1.83 1.94 -8.20
CA MET A 94 -1.84 2.97 -7.15
C MET A 94 -0.83 4.06 -7.53
N GLN A 95 -1.24 5.33 -7.42
CA GLN A 95 -0.32 6.46 -7.58
C GLN A 95 0.53 6.66 -6.32
N ARG A 96 1.71 7.25 -6.47
CA ARG A 96 2.63 7.42 -5.33
C ARG A 96 2.14 8.49 -4.36
N TYR A 97 1.65 9.60 -4.90
CA TYR A 97 1.17 10.75 -4.13
C TYR A 97 -0.30 10.99 -4.40
N ALA A 98 -1.03 11.41 -3.37
CA ALA A 98 -2.42 11.82 -3.51
C ALA A 98 -2.54 13.07 -4.39
N ASP A 99 -3.63 13.16 -5.14
CA ASP A 99 -3.99 14.32 -5.93
C ASP A 99 -5.48 14.66 -5.77
N THR A 100 -6.00 15.56 -6.60
CA THR A 100 -7.42 15.94 -6.54
C THR A 100 -8.38 14.83 -6.97
N HIS A 101 -7.89 13.74 -7.56
CA HIS A 101 -8.71 12.70 -8.18
C HIS A 101 -8.68 11.37 -7.42
N ALA A 102 -7.58 11.05 -6.75
CA ALA A 102 -7.41 9.82 -5.99
C ALA A 102 -6.39 9.96 -4.84
N PHE A 103 -6.48 9.07 -3.86
CA PHE A 103 -5.45 8.92 -2.84
C PHE A 103 -4.25 8.12 -3.36
N GLY A 104 -3.07 8.37 -2.78
CA GLY A 104 -1.81 7.73 -3.15
C GLY A 104 -1.25 6.82 -2.06
N LEU A 105 -0.09 6.23 -2.36
CA LEU A 105 0.66 5.40 -1.43
C LEU A 105 1.04 6.16 -0.15
N ASP A 106 1.36 7.45 -0.28
CA ASP A 106 1.59 8.38 0.83
C ASP A 106 0.46 8.33 1.88
N TYR A 107 -0.78 8.52 1.44
CA TYR A 107 -1.96 8.51 2.29
C TYR A 107 -2.23 7.12 2.89
N LEU A 108 -2.03 6.06 2.10
CA LEU A 108 -2.19 4.69 2.61
C LEU A 108 -1.23 4.44 3.77
N VAL A 109 0.07 4.69 3.56
CA VAL A 109 1.10 4.47 4.56
C VAL A 109 0.85 5.30 5.81
N GLU A 110 0.43 6.56 5.66
CA GLU A 110 0.05 7.41 6.79
C GLU A 110 -1.12 6.82 7.58
N SER A 111 -2.22 6.47 6.90
CA SER A 111 -3.43 5.95 7.54
C SER A 111 -3.18 4.63 8.26
N GLU A 112 -2.39 3.73 7.67
CA GLU A 112 -2.05 2.46 8.29
C GLU A 112 -1.08 2.63 9.45
N THR A 113 -0.09 3.52 9.31
CA THR A 113 0.80 3.85 10.42
C THR A 113 0.03 4.44 11.61
N ALA A 114 -0.96 5.31 11.36
CA ALA A 114 -1.80 5.89 12.40
C ALA A 114 -2.65 4.84 13.14
N LYS A 115 -3.19 3.84 12.42
CA LYS A 115 -3.92 2.72 13.02
C LYS A 115 -3.04 1.91 13.98
N HIS A 116 -1.78 1.66 13.61
CA HIS A 116 -0.85 0.86 14.41
C HIS A 116 -0.21 1.61 15.59
N ILE A 117 -0.12 2.95 15.52
CA ILE A 117 0.38 3.79 16.61
C ILE A 117 -0.68 3.99 17.72
N GLY A 118 -1.91 3.51 17.52
CA GLY A 118 -2.97 3.66 18.52
C GLY A 118 -3.38 5.12 18.67
N CYS A 119 -3.45 5.86 17.55
CA CYS A 119 -4.16 7.13 17.56
C CYS A 119 -5.59 6.82 18.00
N ASN A 120 -5.95 7.28 19.21
CA ASN A 120 -7.24 7.00 19.84
C ASN A 120 -8.32 7.15 18.78
N SER A 121 -9.09 6.08 18.54
CA SER A 121 -10.22 6.12 17.60
C SER A 121 -11.16 7.30 17.87
N ASP A 122 -11.17 7.77 19.12
CA ASP A 122 -11.94 8.92 19.59
C ASP A 122 -11.42 10.25 19.01
N GLU A 123 -10.11 10.41 18.82
CA GLU A 123 -9.51 11.64 18.29
C GLU A 123 -9.69 11.74 16.77
N TYR A 124 -9.57 10.61 16.05
CA TYR A 124 -9.87 10.56 14.62
C TYR A 124 -11.36 10.79 14.34
N ASN A 125 -12.26 10.20 15.15
CA ASN A 125 -13.69 10.42 15.03
C ASN A 125 -14.07 11.87 15.35
N TYR A 126 -13.43 12.51 16.33
CA TYR A 126 -13.63 13.92 16.66
C TYR A 126 -13.34 14.84 15.46
N TYR A 127 -12.22 14.64 14.75
CA TYR A 127 -11.86 15.47 13.60
C TYR A 127 -12.59 15.12 12.29
N THR A 128 -13.19 13.94 12.18
CA THR A 128 -13.81 13.48 10.92
C THR A 128 -15.34 13.38 10.95
N THR A 129 -15.97 13.27 12.12
CA THR A 129 -17.44 13.16 12.24
C THR A 129 -18.11 14.42 12.78
N GLY A 130 -17.35 15.40 13.28
CA GLY A 130 -17.86 16.71 13.67
C GLY A 130 -18.88 16.70 14.82
N TYR A 131 -18.83 15.69 15.70
CA TYR A 131 -19.62 15.62 16.93
C TYR A 131 -18.80 16.04 18.16
#